data_AF-A0A6P5RPL6-F1
#
_entry.id   AF-A0A6P5RPL6-F1
#
_cell.length_a   1.000
_cell.length_b   1.000
_cell.length_c   1.000
_cell.angle_alpha   90.00
_cell.angle_beta   90.00
_cell.angle_gamma   90.00
#
_symmetry.space_group_name_H-M   'P 1'
#
loop_
_entity.id
_entity.type
_entity.pdbx_description
1 polymer ?
#
loop_
_entity_poly.entity_id
_entity_poly.type
_entity_poly.pdbx_seq_one_letter_code
_entity_poly.pdbx_strand_id
1 'polypeptide(L)'
;MGRDPTLWDAPDELRPERFLGKAIDVKGQSFEFFPFGSGRRMCPGYSLGLKVIRSCLANMLLGFNWKLSENVRKEDLGMEEVYGLLTPRKFPLVAVVEPRLQIHLY
;
A
#
# COMPACT_ATOMS: atom_id res chain seq x y z
N MET A 1 -8.21 -3.47 -15.45
CA MET A 1 -6.74 -3.42 -15.56
C MET A 1 -6.04 -3.80 -14.25
N GLY A 2 -6.11 -3.01 -13.17
CA GLY A 2 -5.42 -3.36 -11.91
C GLY A 2 -5.91 -4.64 -11.21
N ARG A 3 -7.17 -5.05 -11.45
CA ARG A 3 -7.77 -6.32 -11.00
C ARG A 3 -8.12 -7.26 -12.17
N ASP A 4 -7.50 -7.07 -13.33
CA ASP A 4 -7.80 -7.86 -14.52
C ASP A 4 -7.10 -9.23 -14.45
N PRO A 5 -7.82 -10.36 -14.42
CA PRO A 5 -7.22 -11.70 -14.32
C PRO A 5 -6.43 -12.09 -15.57
N THR A 6 -6.62 -11.42 -16.70
CA THR A 6 -5.83 -11.68 -17.92
C THR A 6 -4.44 -11.05 -17.87
N LEU A 7 -4.25 -10.04 -17.02
CA LEU A 7 -2.98 -9.33 -16.82
C LEU A 7 -2.28 -9.74 -15.52
N TRP A 8 -3.05 -10.18 -14.52
CA TRP A 8 -2.56 -10.44 -13.18
C TRP A 8 -3.09 -11.77 -12.64
N ASP A 9 -2.19 -12.70 -12.35
CA ASP A 9 -2.54 -13.92 -11.61
C ASP A 9 -3.08 -13.56 -10.23
N ALA A 10 -4.17 -14.17 -9.77
CA ALA A 10 -4.80 -13.87 -8.47
C ALA A 10 -4.91 -12.35 -8.20
N PRO A 11 -5.69 -11.61 -9.01
CA PRO A 11 -5.70 -10.14 -9.02
C PRO A 11 -6.26 -9.52 -7.72
N ASP A 12 -7.08 -10.27 -6.99
CA ASP A 12 -7.71 -9.83 -5.74
C ASP A 12 -6.86 -10.14 -4.51
N GLU A 13 -5.73 -10.85 -4.66
CA GLU A 13 -4.81 -11.16 -3.57
C GLU A 13 -3.68 -10.12 -3.45
N LEU A 14 -3.43 -9.67 -2.22
CA LEU A 14 -2.25 -8.85 -1.91
C LEU A 14 -0.98 -9.69 -2.00
N ARG A 15 -0.28 -9.61 -3.14
CA ARG A 15 0.97 -10.35 -3.41
C ARG A 15 2.10 -9.41 -3.84
N PRO A 16 2.86 -8.82 -2.90
CA PRO A 16 3.96 -7.90 -3.23
C PRO A 16 5.03 -8.51 -4.15
N GLU A 17 5.23 -9.82 -4.06
CA GLU A 17 6.25 -10.56 -4.80
C GLU A 17 6.02 -10.52 -6.31
N ARG A 18 4.79 -10.21 -6.77
CA ARG A 18 4.48 -10.12 -8.21
C ARG A 18 5.30 -9.06 -8.94
N PHE A 19 5.85 -8.09 -8.22
CA PHE A 19 6.67 -7.02 -8.77
C PHE A 19 8.17 -7.31 -8.67
N LEU A 20 8.59 -8.35 -7.94
CA LEU A 20 10.01 -8.70 -7.79
C LEU A 20 10.56 -9.24 -9.11
N GLY A 21 11.73 -8.73 -9.53
CA GLY A 21 12.38 -9.14 -10.78
C GLY A 21 11.67 -8.71 -12.07
N LYS A 22 10.53 -8.01 -11.98
CA LYS A 22 9.83 -7.45 -13.14
C LYS A 22 10.22 -6.00 -13.37
N ALA A 23 10.38 -5.61 -14.63
CA ALA A 23 10.62 -4.23 -15.03
C ALA A 23 9.32 -3.40 -15.10
N ILE A 24 8.44 -3.55 -14.11
CA ILE A 24 7.19 -2.77 -14.02
C ILE A 24 7.50 -1.45 -13.35
N ASP A 25 7.13 -0.35 -13.99
CA ASP A 25 7.25 0.98 -13.42
C ASP A 25 5.89 1.64 -13.19
N VAL A 26 5.90 2.74 -12.45
CA VAL A 26 4.72 3.58 -12.19
C VAL A 26 4.77 4.89 -12.98
N LYS A 27 5.67 4.97 -13.96
CA LYS A 27 5.92 6.15 -14.81
C LYS A 27 5.04 6.14 -16.06
N GLY A 28 3.97 5.34 -16.05
CA GLY A 28 2.94 5.30 -17.08
C GLY A 28 3.39 4.66 -18.39
N GLN A 29 4.48 3.89 -18.37
CA GLN A 29 4.94 3.07 -19.51
C GLN A 29 4.48 1.61 -19.39
N SER A 30 4.25 1.13 -18.17
CA SER A 30 3.64 -0.18 -17.92
C SER A 30 2.12 -0.07 -17.98
N PHE A 31 1.52 -0.50 -19.10
CA PHE A 31 0.07 -0.42 -19.30
C PHE A 31 -0.70 -1.31 -18.33
N GLU A 32 -0.10 -2.39 -17.83
CA GLU A 32 -0.70 -3.21 -16.78
C GLU A 32 -0.86 -2.46 -15.45
N PHE A 33 -0.11 -1.36 -15.22
CA PHE A 33 -0.03 -0.67 -13.93
C PHE A 33 0.25 0.85 -14.02
N PHE A 34 -0.76 1.69 -13.79
CA PHE A 34 -0.69 3.16 -13.94
C PHE A 34 -1.40 3.89 -12.78
N PRO A 35 -0.96 3.69 -11.52
CA PRO A 35 -1.57 4.30 -10.34
C PRO A 35 -1.50 5.84 -10.33
N PHE A 36 -0.60 6.41 -11.15
CA PHE A 36 -0.43 7.87 -11.31
C PHE A 36 -0.88 8.37 -12.69
N GLY A 37 -1.55 7.54 -13.49
CA GLY A 37 -1.92 7.84 -14.88
C GLY A 37 -0.75 7.76 -15.87
N SER A 38 -0.93 8.32 -17.06
CA SER A 38 0.07 8.36 -18.15
C SER A 38 -0.06 9.64 -18.99
N GLY A 39 0.99 9.95 -19.76
CA GLY A 39 1.04 11.06 -20.70
C GLY A 39 0.92 12.44 -20.07
N ARG A 40 0.34 13.41 -20.81
CA ARG A 40 0.25 14.83 -20.42
C ARG A 40 -0.57 15.12 -19.17
N ARG A 41 -1.36 14.14 -18.68
CA ARG A 41 -2.23 14.27 -17.50
C ARG A 41 -1.80 13.35 -16.36
N MET A 42 -0.60 12.77 -16.44
CA MET A 42 0.03 12.04 -15.35
C MET A 42 0.11 12.92 -14.09
N CYS A 43 -0.07 12.31 -12.93
CA CYS A 43 0.07 12.98 -11.64
C CYS A 43 1.45 13.65 -11.54
N PRO A 44 1.53 14.99 -11.45
CA PRO A 44 2.81 15.68 -11.37
C PRO A 44 3.54 15.39 -10.05
N GLY A 45 2.80 14.93 -9.03
CA GLY A 45 3.32 14.62 -7.70
C GLY A 45 3.84 13.20 -7.50
N TYR A 46 3.86 12.33 -8.52
CA TYR A 46 4.18 10.90 -8.34
C TYR A 46 5.54 10.68 -7.67
N SER A 47 6.55 11.46 -8.05
CA SER A 47 7.92 11.32 -7.54
C SER A 47 8.01 11.66 -6.05
N LEU A 48 7.30 12.70 -5.61
CA LEU A 48 7.18 13.07 -4.21
C LEU A 48 6.37 12.02 -3.43
N GLY A 49 5.23 11.59 -3.97
CA GLY A 49 4.39 10.56 -3.35
C GLY A 49 5.15 9.27 -3.06
N LEU A 50 5.96 8.80 -4.02
CA LEU A 50 6.81 7.62 -3.82
C LEU A 50 7.86 7.83 -2.72
N LYS A 51 8.50 9.00 -2.66
CA LYS A 51 9.48 9.31 -1.60
C LYS A 51 8.83 9.33 -0.23
N VAL A 52 7.68 10.01 -0.11
CA VAL A 52 6.92 10.10 1.15
C VAL A 52 6.48 8.71 1.62
N ILE A 53 5.84 7.91 0.75
CA ILE A 53 5.38 6.57 1.13
C ILE A 53 6.55 5.67 1.57
N ARG A 54 7.68 5.70 0.85
CA ARG A 54 8.87 4.92 1.22
C ARG A 54 9.43 5.33 2.57
N SER A 55 9.59 6.63 2.82
CA SER A 55 10.10 7.13 4.09
C SER A 55 9.16 6.85 5.25
N CYS A 56 7.86 7.10 5.09
CA CYS A 56 6.85 6.81 6.11
C CYS A 56 6.83 5.32 6.44
N LEU A 57 6.76 4.45 5.43
CA LEU A 57 6.73 3.00 5.64
C LEU A 57 8.03 2.49 6.30
N ALA A 58 9.20 2.96 5.86
CA ALA A 58 10.47 2.58 6.46
C ALA A 58 10.53 2.97 7.94
N ASN A 59 10.13 4.20 8.29
CA ASN A 59 10.11 4.65 9.68
C ASN A 59 9.09 3.87 10.52
N MET A 60 7.91 3.59 9.98
CA MET A 60 6.87 2.81 10.68
C MET A 60 7.31 1.37 10.97
N LEU A 61 7.99 0.72 10.02
CA LEU A 61 8.46 -0.66 10.16
C LEU A 61 9.73 -0.77 11.02
N LEU A 62 10.64 0.22 10.92
CA LEU A 62 11.87 0.23 11.71
C LEU A 62 11.60 0.64 13.16
N GLY A 63 10.65 1.55 13.37
CA GLY A 63 10.34 2.13 14.66
C GLY A 63 9.43 1.27 15.53
N PHE A 64 8.48 0.54 14.94
CA PHE A 64 7.37 -0.02 15.71
C PHE A 64 7.04 -1.47 15.35
N ASN A 65 6.67 -2.25 16.36
CA ASN A 65 5.90 -3.46 16.21
C ASN A 65 4.41 -3.12 16.17
N TRP A 66 3.67 -3.77 15.29
CA TRP A 66 2.26 -3.48 15.03
C TRP A 66 1.39 -4.66 15.47
N LYS A 67 0.34 -4.38 16.23
CA LYS A 67 -0.63 -5.38 16.70
C LYS A 67 -2.06 -4.89 16.48
N LEU A 68 -2.99 -5.82 16.33
CA LEU A 68 -4.42 -5.51 16.44
C LEU A 68 -4.77 -5.31 17.93
N SER A 69 -5.88 -4.63 18.22
CA SER A 69 -6.39 -4.55 19.58
C SER A 69 -6.74 -5.94 20.11
N GLU A 70 -6.67 -6.13 21.44
CA GLU A 70 -6.71 -7.46 22.09
C GLU A 70 -7.94 -8.32 21.72
N ASN A 71 -9.02 -7.71 21.23
CA ASN A 71 -10.28 -8.38 20.90
C ASN A 71 -10.60 -8.37 19.40
N VAL A 72 -9.67 -7.96 18.53
CA VAL A 72 -9.90 -7.90 17.08
C VAL A 72 -9.01 -8.92 16.38
N ARG A 73 -9.64 -9.89 15.73
CA ARG A 73 -8.94 -10.86 14.87
C ARG A 73 -8.87 -10.34 13.44
N LYS A 74 -8.04 -10.98 12.62
CA LYS A 74 -7.85 -10.55 11.22
C LYS A 74 -9.13 -10.68 10.40
N GLU A 75 -9.94 -11.70 10.70
CA GLU A 75 -11.19 -12.00 10.02
C GLU A 75 -12.28 -10.98 10.34
N ASP A 76 -12.14 -10.28 11.47
CA ASP A 76 -13.07 -9.24 11.90
C ASP A 76 -12.80 -7.89 11.17
N LEU A 77 -11.72 -7.80 10.39
CA LEU A 77 -11.36 -6.59 9.64
C LEU A 77 -12.15 -6.48 8.33
N GLY A 78 -13.11 -5.54 8.29
CA GLY A 78 -13.78 -5.16 7.04
C GLY A 78 -12.82 -4.50 6.05
N MET A 79 -12.60 -5.14 4.90
CA MET A 79 -11.78 -4.62 3.79
C MET A 79 -12.62 -3.90 2.71
N GLU A 80 -13.90 -3.65 3.00
CA GLU A 80 -14.76 -2.82 2.16
C GLU A 80 -14.17 -1.42 1.96
N GLU A 81 -14.29 -0.90 0.75
CA GLU A 81 -13.77 0.41 0.34
C GLU A 81 -14.93 1.41 0.20
N VAL A 82 -14.65 2.70 0.41
CA VAL A 82 -15.55 3.78 -0.03
C VAL A 82 -15.22 4.10 -1.48
N TYR A 83 -16.24 4.08 -2.35
CA TYR A 83 -16.07 4.45 -3.76
C TYR A 83 -15.75 5.94 -3.92
N GLY A 84 -14.75 6.26 -4.73
CA GLY A 84 -14.35 7.64 -4.99
C GLY A 84 -13.08 7.75 -5.84
N LEU A 85 -12.49 8.95 -5.89
CA LEU A 85 -11.22 9.21 -6.58
C LEU A 85 -10.06 8.38 -6.01
N LEU A 86 -10.12 8.11 -4.71
CA LEU A 86 -9.28 7.16 -3.99
C LEU A 86 -10.19 6.08 -3.40
N THR A 87 -9.61 4.96 -2.98
CA THR A 87 -10.31 3.84 -2.36
C THR A 87 -9.91 3.67 -0.88
N PRO A 88 -10.25 4.61 0.01
CA PRO A 88 -9.99 4.43 1.43
C PRO A 88 -10.88 3.30 1.98
N ARG A 89 -10.45 2.68 3.07
CA ARG A 89 -11.28 1.69 3.78
C ARG A 89 -12.54 2.36 4.33
N LYS A 90 -13.68 1.69 4.19
CA LYS A 90 -14.98 2.09 4.76
C LYS A 90 -14.94 2.12 6.28
N PHE A 91 -14.26 1.15 6.88
CA PHE A 91 -14.04 1.06 8.32
C PHE A 91 -12.56 1.32 8.62
N PRO A 92 -12.22 2.35 9.41
CA PRO A 92 -10.84 2.65 9.78
C PRO A 92 -10.16 1.47 10.47
N LEU A 93 -8.89 1.23 10.14
CA LEU A 93 -8.05 0.28 10.87
C LEU A 93 -7.59 0.90 12.19
N VAL A 94 -7.88 0.23 13.30
CA VAL A 94 -7.29 0.56 14.60
C VAL A 94 -6.17 -0.44 14.89
N ALA A 95 -4.95 0.08 15.05
CA ALA A 95 -3.78 -0.71 15.38
C ALA A 95 -3.08 -0.14 16.62
N VAL A 96 -2.48 -1.02 17.40
CA VAL A 96 -1.63 -0.68 18.53
C VAL A 96 -0.18 -0.75 18.08
N VAL A 97 0.59 0.30 18.38
CA VAL A 97 2.02 0.38 18.06
C VAL A 97 2.85 0.31 19.33
N GLU A 98 3.90 -0.49 19.29
CA GLU A 98 4.87 -0.62 20.39
C GLU A 98 6.26 -0.28 19.84
N PRO A 99 7.08 0.53 20.53
CA PRO A 99 8.47 0.73 20.13
C PRO A 99 9.19 -0.62 19.96
N ARG A 100 9.86 -0.78 18.82
CA ARG A 100 10.55 -2.04 18.48
C ARG A 100 11.80 -2.27 19.34
N LEU A 101 12.49 -1.18 19.72
CA LEU A 101 13.66 -1.16 20.59
C LEU A 101 13.30 -0.53 21.94
N GLN A 102 14.21 -0.60 22.90
CA GLN A 102 14.07 0.14 24.16
C GLN A 102 14.11 1.65 23.89
N ILE A 103 13.33 2.44 24.64
CA ILE A 103 13.13 3.87 24.35
C ILE A 103 14.43 4.68 24.30
N HIS A 104 15.45 4.28 25.06
CA HIS A 104 16.75 4.96 25.08
C HIS A 104 17.66 4.65 23.88
N LEU A 105 17.22 3.75 22.98
CA LEU A 105 17.93 3.39 21.74
C LEU A 105 17.38 4.12 20.51
N TYR A 106 16.45 5.06 20.70
CA TYR A 106 15.87 5.92 19.67
C TYR A 106 16.41 7.34 19.75
#